data_AF-A0A9P5JY12-F1
#
_entry.id   AF-A0A9P5JY12-F1
#
_cell.length_a   1.000
_cell.length_b   1.000
_cell.length_c   1.000
_cell.angle_alpha   90.00
_cell.angle_beta   90.00
_cell.angle_gamma   90.00
#
_symmetry.space_group_name_H-M   'P 1'
#
loop_
_entity.id
_entity.type
_entity.pdbx_description
1 polymer ?
#
loop_
_entity_poly.entity_id
_entity_poly.type
_entity_poly.pdbx_seq_one_letter_code
_entity_poly.pdbx_strand_id
1 'polypeptide(L)' 'RFRKVDSAQCPACGEGRETAEHFILRCPGYAHERWALLKHFRDGTPKLADVLSNPKTVIPLINYIEATKR' A
#
# COMPACT_ATOMS: atom_id res chain seq x y z
N ARG A 1 -13.23 10.80 20.87
CA ARG A 1 -14.34 10.53 19.91
C ARG A 1 -13.80 9.59 18.83
N PHE A 2 -14.08 8.30 18.92
CA PHE A 2 -13.67 7.34 17.89
C PHE A 2 -14.62 7.50 16.69
N ARG A 3 -14.11 8.05 15.58
CA ARG A 3 -14.83 8.00 14.31
C ARG A 3 -14.72 6.56 13.82
N LYS A 4 -15.76 5.76 14.07
CA LYS A 4 -15.94 4.47 13.39
C LYS A 4 -16.09 4.83 11.91
N VAL A 5 -15.08 4.49 11.11
CA VAL A 5 -15.10 4.72 9.67
C VAL A 5 -16.05 3.66 9.12
N ASP A 6 -17.32 4.02 8.94
CA ASP A 6 -18.39 3.12 8.47
C ASP A 6 -18.18 2.66 7.02
N SER A 7 -17.27 3.30 6.30
CA SER A 7 -16.96 2.94 4.94
C SER A 7 -15.80 1.96 4.94
N ALA A 8 -16.07 0.72 4.54
CA ALA A 8 -15.04 -0.21 4.07
C ALA A 8 -14.16 0.43 2.97
N GLN A 9 -14.66 1.48 2.33
CA GLN A 9 -14.08 2.17 1.18
C GLN A 9 -12.68 2.74 1.46
N CYS A 10 -11.76 2.54 0.51
CA CYS A 10 -10.44 3.16 0.57
C CYS A 10 -10.57 4.69 0.51
N PRO A 11 -10.01 5.44 1.47
CA PRO A 11 -10.11 6.91 1.47
C PRO A 11 -9.31 7.58 0.36
N ALA A 12 -8.36 6.88 -0.26
CA ALA A 12 -7.53 7.45 -1.33
C ALA A 12 -8.17 7.33 -2.71
N CYS A 13 -8.82 6.22 -3.04
CA CYS A 13 -9.47 6.04 -4.33
C CYS A 13 -11.00 6.00 -4.29
N GLY A 14 -11.60 5.92 -3.10
CA GLY A 14 -13.05 5.77 -2.92
C GLY A 14 -13.60 4.40 -3.34
N GLU A 15 -12.78 3.52 -3.90
CA GLU A 15 -13.22 2.24 -4.46
C GLU A 15 -12.92 1.06 -3.54
N GLY A 16 -13.93 0.21 -3.35
CA GLY A 16 -13.78 -1.12 -2.75
C GLY A 16 -13.27 -1.11 -1.30
N ARG A 17 -13.16 -2.29 -0.68
CA ARG A 17 -12.65 -2.36 0.69
C ARG A 17 -11.14 -2.10 0.70
N GLU A 18 -10.66 -1.21 1.56
CA GLU A 18 -9.21 -1.10 1.77
C GLU A 18 -8.67 -2.31 2.52
N THR A 19 -8.05 -3.22 1.79
CA THR A 19 -7.27 -4.34 2.32
C THR A 19 -5.78 -4.02 2.22
N ALA A 20 -4.93 -4.75 2.94
CA ALA A 20 -3.48 -4.61 2.81
C ALA A 20 -3.00 -4.82 1.36
N GLU A 21 -3.61 -5.76 0.63
CA GLU A 21 -3.33 -5.97 -0.80
C GLU A 21 -3.76 -4.76 -1.63
N HIS A 22 -4.96 -4.22 -1.39
CA HIS A 22 -5.42 -3.02 -2.09
C HIS A 22 -4.47 -1.86 -1.82
N PHE A 23 -4.23 -1.54 -0.55
CA PHE A 23 -3.32 -0.46 -0.14
C PHE A 23 -1.96 -0.60 -0.82
N ILE A 24 -1.23 -1.69 -0.56
CA ILE A 24 0.17 -1.85 -0.95
C ILE A 24 0.33 -2.05 -2.47
N LEU A 25 -0.59 -2.78 -3.13
CA LEU A 25 -0.36 -3.27 -4.50
C LEU A 25 -1.32 -2.72 -5.56
N ARG A 26 -2.57 -2.36 -5.21
CA ARG A 26 -3.62 -2.10 -6.21
C ARG A 26 -4.21 -0.69 -6.22
N CYS A 27 -4.24 0.01 -5.08
CA CYS A 27 -4.93 1.28 -4.92
C CYS A 27 -4.40 2.31 -5.93
N PRO A 28 -5.25 2.84 -6.83
CA PRO A 28 -4.79 3.83 -7.80
C PRO A 28 -4.43 5.17 -7.14
N GLY A 29 -5.06 5.49 -5.99
CA GLY A 29 -4.78 6.72 -5.25
C GLY A 29 -3.37 6.81 -4.66
N TYR A 30 -2.70 5.67 -4.48
CA TYR A 30 -1.32 5.60 -3.99
C TYR A 30 -0.32 5.15 -5.07
N ALA A 31 -0.68 5.26 -6.35
CA ALA A 31 0.16 4.76 -7.44
C ALA A 31 1.54 5.44 -7.48
N HIS A 32 1.62 6.73 -7.13
CA HIS A 32 2.86 7.49 -7.13
C HIS A 32 3.83 7.04 -6.03
N GLU A 33 3.34 6.94 -4.79
CA GLU A 33 4.11 6.46 -3.64
C GLU A 33 4.49 5.00 -3.81
N ARG A 34 3.58 4.19 -4.36
CA ARG A 34 3.82 2.77 -4.66
C ARG A 34 4.96 2.60 -5.65
N TRP A 35 5.14 3.49 -6.61
CA TRP A 35 6.21 3.36 -7.59
C TRP A 35 7.60 3.30 -6.94
N ALA A 36 7.84 4.08 -5.89
CA ALA A 36 9.08 4.04 -5.12
C ALA A 36 9.29 2.68 -4.42
N LEU A 37 8.22 2.11 -3.84
CA LEU A 37 8.24 0.77 -3.27
C LEU A 37 8.52 -0.31 -4.34
N LEU A 38 7.85 -0.22 -5.48
CA LEU A 38 7.94 -1.22 -6.56
C LEU A 38 9.27 -1.22 -7.28
N LYS A 39 10.01 -0.11 -7.29
CA LYS A 39 11.35 -0.02 -7.87
C LYS A 39 12.35 -1.03 -7.28
N HIS A 40 12.07 -1.55 -6.08
CA HIS A 40 12.90 -2.56 -5.42
C HIS A 40 12.63 -3.99 -5.93
N PHE A 41 11.61 -4.18 -6.75
CA PHE A 41 11.28 -5.45 -7.39
C PHE A 41 11.70 -5.39 -8.86
N ARG A 42 12.41 -6.42 -9.31
CA ARG A 42 12.96 -6.47 -10.68
C ARG A 42 11.92 -6.81 -11.75
N ASP A 43 10.91 -7.58 -11.38
CA ASP A 43 9.94 -8.16 -12.32
C ASP A 43 8.50 -7.92 -11.85
N GLY A 44 7.83 -6.95 -12.50
CA GLY A 44 6.39 -6.72 -12.34
C GLY A 44 5.94 -6.33 -10.94
N THR A 45 4.62 -6.43 -10.72
CA THR A 45 4.01 -6.18 -9.40
C THR A 45 4.23 -7.42 -8.51
N PRO A 46 4.93 -7.29 -7.37
CA PRO A 46 5.16 -8.39 -6.46
C PRO A 46 3.88 -8.87 -5.80
N LYS A 47 3.87 -10.10 -5.27
CA LYS A 47 2.78 -10.55 -4.41
C LYS A 47 2.93 -9.89 -3.03
N LEU A 48 1.82 -9.79 -2.29
CA LEU A 48 1.83 -9.18 -0.97
C LEU A 48 2.83 -9.89 -0.03
N ALA A 49 2.90 -11.23 -0.13
CA ALA A 49 3.85 -12.03 0.64
C ALA A 49 5.32 -11.66 0.34
N ASP A 50 5.65 -11.31 -0.90
CA ASP A 50 7.02 -10.92 -1.29
C ASP A 50 7.41 -9.57 -0.67
N VAL A 51 6.45 -8.65 -0.55
CA VAL A 51 6.65 -7.33 0.09
C VAL A 51 6.81 -7.45 1.60
N LEU A 52 6.03 -8.33 2.23
CA LEU A 52 6.00 -8.47 3.69
C LEU A 52 7.10 -9.41 4.23
N SER A 53 7.49 -10.42 3.47
CA SER A 53 8.45 -11.44 3.94
C SER A 53 9.90 -11.12 3.59
N ASN A 54 10.15 -10.12 2.73
CA ASN A 54 11.51 -9.78 2.31
C ASN A 54 12.10 -8.69 3.23
N PRO A 55 13.20 -8.97 3.97
CA PRO A 55 13.81 -7.97 4.84
C PRO A 55 14.30 -6.72 4.09
N LYS A 56 14.61 -6.85 2.79
CA LYS A 56 15.10 -5.74 1.96
C LYS A 56 14.01 -4.73 1.60
N THR A 57 12.72 -5.10 1.74
CA THR A 57 11.58 -4.25 1.39
C THR A 57 10.99 -3.54 2.61
N VAL A 58 11.47 -3.85 3.83
CA VAL A 58 10.98 -3.25 5.08
C VAL A 58 11.15 -1.72 5.08
N ILE A 59 12.34 -1.21 4.78
CA ILE A 59 12.58 0.24 4.74
C ILE A 59 11.75 0.92 3.64
N PRO A 60 11.74 0.43 2.38
CA PRO A 60 10.82 0.95 1.36
C PRO A 60 9.34 0.92 1.75
N LEU A 61 8.89 -0.13 2.44
CA LEU A 61 7.51 -0.28 2.87
C LEU A 61 7.15 0.73 3.98
N ILE A 62 8.03 0.96 4.94
CA ILE A 62 7.83 1.99 5.98
C ILE A 62 7.74 3.37 5.32
N ASN A 63 8.65 3.69 4.40
CA ASN A 63 8.62 4.97 3.68
C ASN A 63 7.33 5.15 2.88
N TYR A 64 6.81 4.07 2.28
CA TYR A 64 5.52 4.07 1.60
C TYR A 64 4.36 4.36 2.55
N ILE A 65 4.31 3.73 3.73
CA ILE A 65 3.29 3.96 4.75
C ILE A 65 3.32 5.42 5.24
N GLU A 66 4.52 5.94 5.53
CA GLU A 66 4.72 7.34 5.97
C GLU A 66 4.32 8.38 4.91
N ALA A 67 4.60 8.10 3.62
CA ALA A 67 4.22 8.95 2.50
C ALA A 67 2.70 8.98 2.31
N THR A 68 2.03 7.85 2.50
CA THR A 68 0.58 7.70 2.39
C THR A 68 -0.20 8.15 3.64
N LYS A 69 0.50 8.55 4.71
CA LYS A 69 -0.07 9.03 5.99
C LYS A 69 -1.02 8.02 6.63
N ARG A 70 -0.62 6.75 6.61
CA ARG A 70 -1.36 5.62 7.17
C ARG A 70 -0.76 5.03 8.42
#